data_AF-A0A484ZQK1-F1
#
_entry.id   AF-A0A484ZQK1-F1
#
_cell.length_a   1.000
_cell.length_b   1.000
_cell.length_c   1.000
_cell.angle_alpha   90.00
_cell.angle_beta   90.00
_cell.angle_gamma   90.00
#
_symmetry.space_group_name_H-M   'P 1'
#
loop_
_entity.id
_entity.type
_entity.pdbx_description
1 polymer ?
#
loop_
_entity_poly.entity_id
_entity_poly.type
_entity_poly.pdbx_seq_one_letter_code
_entity_poly.pdbx_strand_id
1 'polypeptide(L)' 'MDKVWLSRYPKDVPTEIDPERYPSLADMFENSAKRFADQPAYINQGKVMTFRRLEKRSRAFASYLQNTLGLKKVTESR' A
#
# COMPACT_ATOMS: atom_id res chain seq x y z
N MET A 1 28.13 1.17 18.38
CA MET A 1 27.82 -0.26 18.51
C MET A 1 27.95 -0.89 17.14
N ASP A 2 28.79 -1.93 17.00
CA ASP A 2 28.90 -2.67 15.74
C ASP A 2 27.65 -3.51 15.51
N LYS A 3 27.00 -3.29 14.36
CA LYS A 3 25.75 -3.97 13.97
C LYS A 3 26.06 -5.34 13.34
N VAL A 4 26.57 -6.28 14.14
CA VAL A 4 27.06 -7.61 13.70
C VAL A 4 26.03 -8.42 12.88
N TRP A 5 24.74 -8.17 13.06
CA TRP A 5 23.67 -8.82 12.30
C TRP A 5 23.60 -8.41 10.83
N LEU A 6 24.17 -7.27 10.44
CA LEU A 6 24.19 -6.82 9.04
C LEU A 6 25.01 -7.77 8.15
N SER A 7 25.97 -8.50 8.73
CA SER A 7 26.73 -9.55 8.01
C SER A 7 25.86 -10.71 7.52
N ARG A 8 24.65 -10.86 8.05
CA ARG A 8 23.69 -11.91 7.69
C ARG A 8 22.62 -11.45 6.71
N TYR A 9 22.59 -10.17 6.34
CA TYR A 9 21.61 -9.67 5.38
C TYR A 9 21.98 -10.16 3.97
N PRO A 10 20.99 -10.58 3.16
CA PRO A 10 21.18 -10.76 1.73
C PRO A 10 21.75 -9.47 1.10
N LYS A 11 22.59 -9.60 0.07
CA LYS A 11 23.30 -8.46 -0.54
C LYS A 11 22.35 -7.40 -1.12
N ASP A 12 21.14 -7.79 -1.45
CA ASP A 12 20.07 -6.97 -2.02
C ASP A 12 19.18 -6.30 -0.96
N VAL A 13 19.40 -6.56 0.33
CA VAL A 13 18.63 -5.97 1.43
C VAL A 13 19.38 -4.75 1.99
N PRO A 14 18.81 -3.54 1.89
CA PRO A 14 19.41 -2.35 2.48
C PRO A 14 19.56 -2.47 4.00
N THR A 15 20.67 -1.94 4.52
CA THR A 15 20.95 -1.91 5.96
C THR A 15 20.15 -0.85 6.71
N GLU A 16 19.54 0.08 5.97
CA GLU A 16 18.73 1.19 6.47
C GLU A 16 17.43 1.32 5.69
N ILE A 17 16.38 1.74 6.39
CA ILE A 17 15.05 1.98 5.81
C ILE A 17 14.95 3.47 5.52
N ASP A 18 14.42 3.80 4.34
CA ASP A 18 13.98 5.15 3.99
C ASP A 18 12.50 5.32 4.40
N PRO A 19 12.20 6.03 5.51
CA PRO A 19 10.83 6.24 5.96
C PRO A 19 10.06 7.26 5.12
N GLU A 20 10.75 8.07 4.31
CA GLU A 20 10.14 9.13 3.49
C GLU A 20 9.76 8.63 2.09
N ARG A 21 10.12 7.39 1.76
CA ARG A 21 9.85 6.73 0.48
C ARG A 21 8.40 6.87 -0.01
N TYR A 22 7.42 6.85 0.91
CA TYR A 22 6.01 7.00 0.59
C TYR A 22 5.38 8.11 1.44
N PRO A 23 4.79 9.16 0.82
CA PRO A 23 4.14 10.25 1.56
C PRO A 23 2.92 9.82 2.38
N SER A 24 2.31 8.68 2.05
CA SER A 24 1.20 8.11 2.81
C SER A 24 1.03 6.61 2.54
N LEU A 25 0.28 5.93 3.40
CA LEU A 25 -0.15 4.54 3.16
C LEU A 25 -0.96 4.39 1.86
N ALA A 26 -1.77 5.39 1.51
CA ALA A 26 -2.52 5.39 0.26
C ALA A 26 -1.56 5.43 -0.94
N ASP A 27 -0.53 6.27 -0.90
CA ASP A 27 0.47 6.37 -1.96
C ASP A 27 1.28 5.07 -2.11
N MET A 28 1.71 4.46 -0.99
CA MET A 28 2.36 3.14 -1.00
C MET A 28 1.46 2.08 -1.66
N PHE A 29 0.17 2.08 -1.33
CA PHE A 29 -0.80 1.15 -1.90
C PHE A 29 -0.99 1.37 -3.40
N GLU A 30 -1.16 2.61 -3.85
CA GLU A 30 -1.34 2.95 -5.27
C GLU A 30 -0.10 2.57 -6.10
N ASN A 31 1.10 2.82 -5.58
CA ASN A 31 2.35 2.41 -6.23
C ASN A 31 2.44 0.89 -6.38
N SER A 32 2.10 0.15 -5.31
CA SER A 32 2.08 -1.31 -5.33
C SER A 32 1.03 -1.85 -6.31
N ALA A 33 -0.16 -1.25 -6.32
CA ALA A 33 -1.24 -1.65 -7.21
C ALA A 33 -0.92 -1.41 -8.70
N LYS A 34 -0.18 -0.34 -9.01
CA LYS A 34 0.34 -0.10 -10.36
C LYS A 34 1.40 -1.12 -10.75
N ARG A 35 2.39 -1.35 -9.89
CA ARG A 35 3.53 -2.25 -10.15
C ARG A 35 3.12 -3.70 -10.35
N PHE A 36 2.14 -4.17 -9.59
CA PHE A 36 1.71 -5.58 -9.57
C PHE A 36 0.28 -5.76 -10.09
N ALA A 37 -0.19 -4.88 -10.97
CA ALA A 37 -1.59 -4.73 -11.36
C ALA A 37 -2.30 -6.06 -11.70
N ASP A 38 -1.63 -6.95 -12.42
CA ASP A 38 -2.21 -8.21 -12.90
C ASP A 38 -1.89 -9.41 -11.99
N GLN A 39 -1.16 -9.21 -10.91
CA GLN A 39 -0.92 -10.23 -9.89
C GLN A 39 -2.12 -10.37 -8.94
N PRO A 40 -2.35 -11.57 -8.37
CA PRO A 40 -3.30 -11.77 -7.27
C PRO A 40 -2.97 -10.89 -6.06
N ALA A 41 -3.93 -10.08 -5.62
CA ALA A 41 -3.86 -9.31 -4.37
C ALA A 41 -4.58 -10.00 -3.21
N TYR A 42 -5.66 -10.73 -3.51
CA TYR A 42 -6.46 -11.43 -2.51
C TYR A 42 -7.04 -12.72 -3.09
N ILE A 43 -7.12 -13.76 -2.25
CA ILE A 43 -7.73 -15.05 -2.59
C ILE A 43 -8.66 -15.45 -1.45
N ASN A 44 -9.90 -15.76 -1.76
CA ASN A 44 -10.88 -16.25 -0.79
C ASN A 44 -11.76 -17.31 -1.44
N GLN A 45 -11.80 -18.52 -0.85
CA GLN A 45 -12.58 -19.66 -1.33
C GLN A 45 -12.46 -19.87 -2.86
N GLY A 46 -11.22 -19.89 -3.37
CA GLY A 46 -10.94 -20.08 -4.80
C GLY A 46 -11.19 -18.84 -5.68
N LYS A 47 -11.77 -17.77 -5.15
CA LYS A 47 -11.96 -16.51 -5.88
C LYS A 47 -10.72 -15.63 -5.75
N VAL A 48 -10.13 -15.29 -6.89
CA VAL A 48 -8.96 -14.42 -6.99
C VAL A 48 -9.40 -12.98 -7.32
N MET A 49 -8.77 -12.00 -6.67
CA MET A 49 -8.88 -10.59 -7.01
C MET A 49 -7.48 -10.03 -7.25
N THR A 50 -7.26 -9.41 -8.41
CA THR A 50 -5.99 -8.77 -8.76
C THR A 50 -5.86 -7.39 -8.12
N PHE A 51 -4.62 -6.89 -8.03
CA PHE A 51 -4.33 -5.52 -7.57
C PHE A 51 -5.10 -4.46 -8.36
N ARG A 52 -5.16 -4.58 -9.68
CA ARG A 52 -5.93 -3.68 -10.56
C ARG A 52 -7.40 -3.61 -10.17
N ARG A 53 -8.01 -4.77 -9.88
CA ARG A 53 -9.44 -4.84 -9.51
C ARG A 53 -9.68 -4.31 -8.10
N LEU A 54 -8.78 -4.60 -7.17
CA LEU A 54 -8.84 -4.10 -5.81
C LEU A 54 -8.75 -2.57 -5.78
N GLU A 55 -7.79 -1.99 -6.51
CA GLU A 55 -7.57 -0.54 -6.58
C GLU A 55 -8.79 0.18 -7.16
N LYS A 56 -9.36 -0.33 -8.28
CA LYS A 56 -10.56 0.24 -8.89
C LYS A 56 -11.74 0.26 -7.92
N ARG A 57 -11.92 -0.82 -7.15
CA ARG A 57 -12.99 -0.93 -6.14
C ARG A 57 -12.75 -0.03 -4.94
N SER A 58 -11.49 0.07 -4.49
CA SER A 58 -11.09 0.97 -3.42
C SER A 58 -11.42 2.42 -3.78
N ARG A 59 -11.06 2.87 -4.99
CA ARG A 59 -11.40 4.23 -5.47
C ARG A 59 -12.90 4.47 -5.56
N ALA A 60 -13.66 3.50 -6.07
CA ALA A 60 -15.12 3.61 -6.13
C ALA A 60 -15.74 3.72 -4.72
N PHE A 61 -15.24 2.93 -3.77
CA PHE A 61 -15.68 2.98 -2.39
C PHE A 61 -15.34 4.31 -1.72
N ALA A 62 -14.11 4.81 -1.89
CA ALA A 62 -13.70 6.12 -1.38
C ALA A 62 -14.59 7.25 -1.95
N SER A 63 -14.88 7.22 -3.26
CA SER A 63 -15.81 8.16 -3.89
C SER A 63 -17.22 8.08 -3.29
N TYR A 64 -17.74 6.89 -3.02
CA TYR A 64 -19.04 6.71 -2.39
C TYR A 64 -19.06 7.31 -0.97
N LEU A 65 -18.04 7.03 -0.15
CA LEU A 65 -17.92 7.61 1.19
C LEU A 65 -17.90 9.14 1.16
N GLN A 66 -17.13 9.74 0.25
CA GLN A 66 -16.96 11.18 0.18
C GLN A 66 -18.16 11.89 -0.45
N ASN A 67 -18.64 11.39 -1.58
CA ASN A 67 -19.64 12.09 -2.40
C ASN A 67 -21.08 11.70 -2.05
N THR A 68 -21.32 10.48 -1.58
CA THR A 68 -22.67 10.01 -1.22
C THR A 68 -22.92 10.13 0.28
N LEU A 69 -21.98 9.70 1.12
CA LEU A 69 -22.14 9.75 2.57
C LEU A 69 -21.57 11.02 3.22
N GLY A 70 -20.92 11.90 2.45
CA GLY A 70 -20.40 13.18 2.95
C GLY A 70 -19.21 13.05 3.91
N LEU A 71 -18.51 11.90 3.92
CA LEU A 71 -17.36 11.68 4.79
C LEU A 71 -16.23 12.63 4.39
N LYS A 72 -15.89 13.56 5.30
CA LYS A 72 -14.79 14.50 5.10
C LYS A 72 -13.48 13.90 5.58
N LYS A 73 -12.38 14.34 4.96
CA LYS A 73 -11.04 14.02 5.45
C LYS A 73 -10.89 14.59 6.86
N VAL A 74 -10.68 13.71 7.84
CA VAL A 74 -10.25 14.13 9.18
C VAL A 74 -8.82 14.65 9.02
N THR A 75 -8.64 15.95 9.21
CA THR A 75 -7.33 16.56 9.25
C THR A 75 -7.06 16.80 10.72
N GLU A 76 -6.15 16.02 11.33
CA GLU A 76 -5.65 16.39 12.65
C GLU A 76 -4.94 17.74 12.51
N SER A 77 -5.45 18.75 13.20
CA SER A 77 -4.70 19.96 13.48
C SER A 77 -3.51 19.54 14.34
N ARG A 78 -2.33 19.46 13.73
CA ARG A 78 -1.07 19.41 14.47
C ARG A 78 -0.87 20.72 15.23
#